data_AF-A0A800F8M8-F1
#
_entry.id   AF-A0A800F8M8-F1
#
_cell.length_a   1.000
_cell.length_b   1.000
_cell.length_c   1.000
_cell.angle_alpha   90.00
_cell.angle_beta   90.00
_cell.angle_gamma   90.00
#
_symmetry.space_group_name_H-M   'P 1'
#
loop_
_entity.id
_entity.type
_entity.pdbx_description
1 polymer ?
#
loop_
_entity_poly.entity_id
_entity_poly.type
_entity_poly.pdbx_seq_one_letter_code
_entity_poly.pdbx_strand_id
1 'polypeptide(L)' 'MTGLSLKQLLPEFPDVTLEKVELLTNLGRARREGVPTIPTLVAGDQRLKGFYLTKKSIRRFLECLTPPAS' A
#
# COMPACT_ATOMS: atom_id res chain seq x y z
N MET A 1 7.83 7.83 7.75
CA MET A 1 8.76 7.09 6.87
C MET A 1 8.04 6.37 5.71
N THR A 2 7.10 5.46 5.95
CA THR A 2 6.32 4.76 4.89
C THR A 2 5.74 5.70 3.82
N GLY A 3 5.09 6.79 4.24
CA GLY A 3 4.52 7.77 3.30
C GLY A 3 5.56 8.50 2.44
N LEU A 4 6.78 8.70 2.94
CA LEU A 4 7.88 9.28 2.17
C LEU A 4 8.40 8.27 1.13
N SER A 5 8.58 7.01 1.53
CA SER A 5 8.99 5.94 0.62
C SER A 5 7.98 5.71 -0.51
N LEU A 6 6.67 5.78 -0.22
CA LEU A 6 5.62 5.73 -1.25
C LEU A 6 5.73 6.90 -2.23
N LYS A 7 5.82 8.14 -1.73
CA LYS A 7 5.98 9.32 -2.60
C LYS A 7 7.19 9.24 -3.52
N GLN A 8 8.29 8.66 -3.05
CA GLN A 8 9.50 8.46 -3.86
C GLN A 8 9.35 7.37 -4.93
N LEU A 9 8.52 6.35 -4.68
CA LEU A 9 8.36 5.21 -5.59
C LEU A 9 7.25 5.41 -6.62
N LEU A 10 6.16 6.11 -6.26
CA LEU A 10 5.00 6.30 -7.15
C LEU A 10 5.33 6.82 -8.57
N PRO A 11 6.32 7.72 -8.78
CA PRO A 11 6.71 8.11 -10.14
C PRO A 11 7.19 6.96 -11.04
N GLU A 12 7.67 5.86 -10.45
CA GLU A 12 8.08 4.64 -11.19
C GLU A 12 6.89 3.74 -11.56
N PHE A 13 5.69 4.00 -11.02
CA PHE A 13 4.48 3.20 -11.21
C PHE A 13 3.31 4.12 -11.62
N PRO A 14 3.30 4.63 -12.86
CA PRO A 14 2.33 5.65 -13.30
C PRO A 14 0.87 5.16 -13.25
N ASP A 15 0.64 3.85 -13.36
CA ASP A 15 -0.69 3.23 -13.31
C ASP A 15 -1.21 3.04 -11.87
N VAL A 16 -0.41 3.35 -10.86
CA VAL A 16 -0.78 3.20 -9.46
C VAL A 16 -1.22 4.54 -8.87
N THR A 17 -2.48 4.59 -8.43
CA THR A 17 -3.01 5.70 -7.64
C THR A 17 -2.97 5.38 -6.15
N LEU A 18 -2.57 6.35 -5.32
CA LEU A 18 -2.54 6.20 -3.86
C LEU A 18 -3.72 6.93 -3.20
N GLU A 19 -4.59 6.18 -2.53
CA GLU A 19 -5.59 6.72 -1.60
C GLU A 19 -5.06 6.58 -0.16
N LYS A 20 -5.17 7.66 0.64
CA LYS A 20 -4.89 7.59 2.09
C LYS A 20 -6.19 7.38 2.84
N VAL A 21 -6.24 6.33 3.64
CA VAL A 21 -7.40 6.02 4.49
C VAL A 21 -6.99 6.16 5.95
N GLU A 22 -7.69 7.01 6.70
CA GLU A 22 -7.50 7.12 8.15
C GLU A 22 -8.23 5.98 8.87
N LEU A 23 -7.48 5.13 9.59
CA LEU A 23 -8.01 3.92 10.20
C LEU A 23 -9.13 4.20 11.23
N LEU A 24 -8.89 5.16 12.13
CA LEU A 24 -9.79 5.43 13.26
C LEU A 24 -11.16 5.96 12.81
N THR A 25 -11.21 6.69 11.71
CA THR A 25 -12.44 7.22 11.12
C THR A 25 -13.11 6.23 10.16
N ASN A 26 -12.42 5.13 9.79
CA ASN A 26 -12.88 4.15 8.81
C ASN A 26 -12.81 2.69 9.31
N LEU A 27 -13.00 2.46 10.62
CA LEU A 27 -12.86 1.12 11.24
C LEU A 27 -13.74 0.05 10.56
N GLY A 28 -14.94 0.40 10.11
CA GLY A 28 -15.82 -0.51 9.38
C GLY A 28 -15.23 -0.97 8.03
N ARG A 29 -14.67 -0.03 7.25
CA ARG A 29 -13.97 -0.32 5.99
C ARG A 29 -12.72 -1.16 6.26
N ALA A 30 -11.92 -0.76 7.24
CA ALA A 30 -10.70 -1.48 7.61
C ALA A 30 -10.97 -2.93 8.02
N ARG A 31 -12.03 -3.20 8.80
CA ARG A 31 -12.44 -4.58 9.13
C ARG A 31 -12.85 -5.37 7.89
N ARG A 32 -13.65 -4.79 6.98
CA ARG A 32 -14.06 -5.46 5.72
C ARG A 32 -12.88 -5.79 4.82
N GLU A 33 -11.90 -4.90 4.73
CA GLU A 33 -10.66 -5.09 3.95
C GLU A 33 -9.61 -5.93 4.71
N GLY A 34 -9.91 -6.34 5.94
CA GLY A 34 -9.03 -7.15 6.79
C GLY A 34 -7.72 -6.43 7.14
N VAL A 35 -7.82 -5.14 7.48
CA VAL A 35 -6.74 -4.27 7.96
C VAL A 35 -6.88 -4.11 9.48
N PRO A 36 -6.32 -5.04 10.30
CA PRO A 36 -6.40 -4.95 11.76
C PRO A 36 -5.39 -3.97 12.35
N THR A 37 -4.35 -3.60 11.60
CA THR A 37 -3.22 -2.80 12.08
C THR A 37 -2.70 -1.85 10.99
N ILE A 38 -2.02 -0.80 11.43
CA ILE A 38 -1.26 0.12 10.57
C ILE A 38 0.24 0.06 10.94
N PRO A 39 1.15 0.36 9.99
CA PRO A 39 0.89 0.66 8.57
C PRO A 39 0.54 -0.58 7.73
N THR A 40 -0.45 -0.43 6.83
CA THR A 40 -0.87 -1.46 5.86
C THR A 40 -1.17 -0.82 4.49
N LEU A 41 -0.81 -1.50 3.41
CA LEU A 41 -1.23 -1.20 2.03
C LEU A 41 -2.14 -2.31 1.52
N VAL A 42 -3.18 -1.94 0.78
CA VAL A 42 -4.18 -2.84 0.20
C VAL A 42 -4.37 -2.50 -1.26
N ALA A 43 -4.43 -3.51 -2.12
CA ALA A 43 -4.78 -3.39 -3.53
C ALA A 43 -5.49 -4.68 -3.98
N GLY A 44 -6.81 -4.61 -4.17
CA GLY A 44 -7.64 -5.80 -4.36
C GLY A 44 -7.44 -6.80 -3.21
N ASP A 45 -7.14 -8.05 -3.55
CA ASP A 45 -6.87 -9.12 -2.58
C ASP A 45 -5.44 -9.10 -2.01
N GLN A 46 -4.54 -8.30 -2.60
CA GLN A 46 -3.15 -8.19 -2.16
C GLN A 46 -3.01 -7.20 -1.00
N ARG A 47 -2.19 -7.59 -0.01
CA ARG A 47 -1.96 -6.79 1.20
C ARG A 47 -0.51 -6.83 1.64
N LEU A 48 0.03 -5.68 2.02
CA LEU A 48 1.33 -5.54 2.68
C LEU A 48 1.12 -4.91 4.06
N LYS A 49 1.41 -5.65 5.13
CA LYS A 49 1.26 -5.21 6.52
C LYS A 49 2.55 -5.41 7.31
N GLY A 50 2.72 -4.63 8.38
CA GLY A 50 3.81 -4.81 9.34
C GLY A 50 3.91 -3.63 10.29
N PHE A 51 4.77 -3.73 11.30
CA PHE A 51 5.08 -2.60 12.18
C PHE A 51 5.76 -1.44 11.41
N TYR A 52 6.55 -1.79 10.40
CA TYR A 52 7.23 -0.85 9.52
C TYR A 52 7.26 -1.40 8.09
N LEU A 53 6.89 -0.59 7.11
CA LEU A 53 6.98 -0.95 5.69
C LEU A 53 8.24 -0.30 5.09
N THR A 54 9.23 -1.13 4.77
CA THR A 54 10.48 -0.66 4.14
C THR A 54 10.25 -0.24 2.69
N LYS A 55 11.09 0.66 2.16
CA LYS A 55 11.07 1.03 0.73
C LYS A 55 11.16 -0.20 -0.18
N LYS A 56 11.99 -1.19 0.16
CA LYS A 56 12.14 -2.44 -0.60
C LYS A 56 10.85 -3.27 -0.62
N SER A 57 10.19 -3.44 0.53
CA SER A 57 8.91 -4.17 0.59
C SER A 57 7.79 -3.45 -0.15
N ILE A 58 7.75 -2.11 -0.09
CA ILE A 58 6.76 -1.31 -0.81
C ILE A 58 6.98 -1.45 -2.32
N ARG A 59 8.23 -1.33 -2.79
CA ARG A 59 8.57 -1.53 -4.21
C ARG A 59 8.11 -2.91 -4.71
N ARG A 60 8.48 -3.98 -3.99
CA ARG A 60 8.07 -5.35 -4.35
C ARG A 60 6.55 -5.49 -4.42
N PHE A 61 5.82 -4.86 -3.49
CA PHE A 61 4.36 -4.85 -3.52
C PHE A 61 3.83 -4.16 -4.78
N LEU A 62 4.36 -2.99 -5.13
CA LEU A 62 3.95 -2.25 -6.35
C LEU A 62 4.28 -3.02 -7.63
N GLU A 63 5.44 -3.66 -7.71
CA GLU A 63 5.84 -4.55 -8.83
C GLU A 63 4.88 -5.73 -9.01
N CYS A 64 4.25 -6.23 -7.93
CA CYS A 64 3.22 -7.28 -8.03
C CYS A 64 1.86 -6.76 -8.53
N LEU A 65 1.64 -5.44 -8.56
CA LEU A 65 0.41 -4.83 -9.06
C LEU A 65 0.50 -4.46 -10.54
N THR A 66 1.69 -4.10 -11.01
CA THR A 66 1.94 -3.76 -12.41
C THR A 66 2.47 -4.98 -13.16
N PRO A 67 1.78 -5.49 -14.19
CA PRO A 67 2.38 -6.46 -15.10
C PRO A 67 3.67 -5.88 -15.71
N PRO A 68 4.68 -6.70 -16.06
CA PRO A 68 5.79 -6.21 -16.85
C PRO A 68 5.25 -5.60 -18.15
N ALA A 69 5.67 -4.38 -18.47
CA ALA A 69 5.36 -3.75 -19.74
C ALA A 69 5.78 -4.71 -20.86
N SER A 70 4.80 -5.20 -21.61
CA SER A 70 5.00 -6.10 -22.76
C SER A 70 5.54 -5.34 -23.96
#